data_AF-A0A1W2EGF4-F1
#
_entry.id   AF-A0A1W2EGF4-F1
#
_cell.length_a   1.000
_cell.length_b   1.000
_cell.length_c   1.000
_cell.angle_alpha   90.00
_cell.angle_beta   90.00
_cell.angle_gamma   90.00
#
_symmetry.space_group_name_H-M   'P 1'
#
loop_
_entity.id
_entity.type
_entity.pdbx_description
1 polymer ?
#
loop_
_entity_poly.entity_id
_entity_poly.type
_entity_poly.pdbx_seq_one_letter_code
_entity_poly.pdbx_strand_id
1 'polypeptide(L)'
;MTEKGRVIQEMLTKGYRDGEFENESYLLQVLRETEDNEEIIELCGVLSKVGSMYVVPVLMARLKDADDITHTYIQLSLERIHARIKDWDAKKKDDFFDPEWWRPKWMGTKERFISYVAFLASSQDKDELFEERKMEEIAEGLIKEMDLDLSPHQSFRELKLCTPKWNLKADLAATLLEVEQELLVEPALDGANVVINEDTQVERNLTYMKNDYLLTRLKLYSNFEENLYALTIMNCLNRPDN
;
A
#
# COMPACT_ATOMS: atom_id res chain seq x y z
N MET A 1 7.69 -5.76 30.00
CA MET A 1 8.20 -5.85 28.62
C MET A 1 6.99 -5.86 27.72
N THR A 2 6.86 -4.87 26.83
CA THR A 2 5.75 -4.81 25.87
C THR A 2 5.90 -5.90 24.81
N GLU A 3 4.81 -6.23 24.10
CA GLU A 3 4.85 -7.18 22.99
C GLU A 3 5.84 -6.73 21.91
N LYS A 4 5.78 -5.47 21.50
CA LYS A 4 6.77 -4.83 20.62
C LYS A 4 8.21 -5.04 21.11
N GLY A 5 8.48 -4.74 22.37
CA GLY A 5 9.83 -4.90 22.94
C GLY A 5 10.31 -6.35 22.92
N ARG A 6 9.40 -7.33 23.11
CA ARG A 6 9.71 -8.76 22.97
C ARG A 6 10.05 -9.11 21.52
N VAL A 7 9.22 -8.68 20.56
CA VAL A 7 9.42 -8.96 19.12
C VAL A 7 10.72 -8.36 18.62
N ILE A 8 11.00 -7.10 18.97
CA ILE A 8 12.27 -6.43 18.63
C ILE A 8 13.47 -7.23 19.14
N GLN A 9 13.45 -7.63 20.41
CA GLN A 9 14.56 -8.37 21.01
C GLN A 9 14.73 -9.75 20.36
N GLU A 10 13.65 -10.44 20.02
CA GLU A 10 13.69 -11.72 19.32
C GLU A 10 14.33 -11.57 17.94
N MET A 11 13.87 -10.62 17.12
CA MET A 11 14.41 -10.39 15.78
C MET A 11 15.90 -9.98 15.81
N LEU A 12 16.32 -9.15 16.79
CA LEU A 12 17.72 -8.75 16.94
C LEU A 12 18.64 -9.89 17.40
N THR A 13 18.15 -10.82 18.22
CA THR A 13 18.96 -11.91 18.79
C THR A 13 19.02 -13.15 17.90
N LYS A 14 17.92 -13.50 17.24
CA LYS A 14 17.83 -14.71 16.42
C LYS A 14 18.20 -14.48 14.96
N GLY A 15 18.11 -13.22 14.50
CA GLY A 15 18.21 -12.84 13.09
C GLY A 15 16.99 -13.30 12.30
N TYR A 16 16.82 -12.82 11.07
CA TYR A 16 15.73 -13.26 10.20
C TYR A 16 15.89 -14.74 9.84
N ARG A 17 14.97 -15.59 10.32
CA ARG A 17 14.90 -17.02 10.00
C ARG A 17 13.57 -17.33 9.31
N ASP A 18 13.56 -18.37 8.48
CA ASP A 18 12.33 -18.89 7.87
C ASP A 18 11.29 -19.16 8.97
N GLY A 19 10.16 -18.45 8.93
CA GLY A 19 9.10 -18.48 9.95
C GLY A 19 8.95 -17.22 10.81
N GLU A 20 9.85 -16.23 10.73
CA GLU A 20 9.71 -14.95 11.46
C GLU A 20 8.89 -13.87 10.71
N PHE A 21 8.18 -14.26 9.64
CA PHE A 21 7.29 -13.38 8.88
C PHE A 21 6.23 -12.71 9.75
N GLU A 22 5.71 -13.39 10.78
CA GLU A 22 4.73 -12.83 11.70
C GLU A 22 5.29 -11.69 12.53
N ASN A 23 6.55 -11.82 12.99
CA ASN A 23 7.24 -10.79 13.76
C ASN A 23 7.53 -9.55 12.88
N GLU A 24 8.02 -9.77 11.66
CA GLU A 24 8.21 -8.68 10.71
C GLU A 24 6.88 -8.00 10.35
N SER A 25 5.84 -8.77 10.05
CA SER A 25 4.51 -8.26 9.72
C SER A 25 3.91 -7.43 10.86
N TYR A 26 4.08 -7.88 12.10
CA TYR A 26 3.69 -7.13 13.29
C TYR A 26 4.46 -5.80 13.38
N LEU A 27 5.79 -5.81 13.26
CA LEU A 27 6.57 -4.57 13.32
C LEU A 27 6.27 -3.63 12.15
N LEU A 28 5.97 -4.16 10.96
CA LEU A 28 5.52 -3.37 9.83
C LEU A 28 4.18 -2.72 10.12
N GLN A 29 3.23 -3.45 10.70
CA GLN A 29 1.95 -2.87 11.13
C GLN A 29 2.16 -1.72 12.12
N VAL A 30 2.98 -1.93 13.15
CA VAL A 30 3.30 -0.86 14.11
C VAL A 30 3.95 0.33 13.41
N LEU A 31 4.90 0.10 12.48
CA LEU A 31 5.55 1.15 11.70
C LEU A 31 4.56 1.90 10.79
N ARG A 32 3.52 1.24 10.27
CA ARG A 32 2.47 1.87 9.46
C ARG A 32 1.57 2.76 10.29
N GLU A 33 1.27 2.39 11.53
CA GLU A 33 0.25 3.05 12.35
C GLU A 33 0.80 4.13 13.28
N THR A 34 2.05 3.99 13.76
CA THR A 34 2.60 4.91 14.77
C THR A 34 2.80 6.33 14.25
N GLU A 35 2.56 7.34 15.09
CA GLU A 35 2.93 8.75 14.81
C GLU A 35 4.12 9.22 15.66
N ASP A 36 4.66 8.33 16.50
CA ASP A 36 5.78 8.64 17.39
C ASP A 36 7.11 8.49 16.66
N ASN A 37 7.82 9.60 16.46
CA ASN A 37 9.12 9.63 15.78
C ASN A 37 10.18 8.77 16.48
N GLU A 38 10.16 8.67 17.82
CA GLU A 38 11.09 7.82 18.56
C GLU A 38 10.85 6.34 18.23
N GLU A 39 9.57 5.94 18.14
CA GLU A 39 9.17 4.59 17.76
C GLU A 39 9.54 4.28 16.29
N ILE A 40 9.35 5.23 15.37
CA ILE A 40 9.77 5.08 13.97
C ILE A 40 11.28 4.83 13.89
N ILE A 41 12.08 5.61 14.64
CA ILE A 41 13.55 5.47 14.68
C ILE A 41 13.96 4.11 15.24
N GLU A 42 13.32 3.66 16.31
CA GLU A 42 13.55 2.33 16.90
C GLU A 42 13.29 1.22 15.87
N LEU A 43 12.13 1.26 15.20
CA LEU A 43 11.72 0.28 14.20
C LEU A 43 12.63 0.29 12.97
N CYS A 44 13.05 1.47 12.51
CA CYS A 44 14.08 1.62 11.47
C CYS A 44 15.38 0.90 11.86
N GLY A 45 15.82 1.05 13.11
CA GLY A 45 17.03 0.41 13.63
C GLY A 45 16.99 -1.12 13.57
N VAL A 46 15.82 -1.72 13.83
CA VAL A 46 15.61 -3.17 13.81
C VAL A 46 15.41 -3.66 12.37
N LEU A 47 14.41 -3.13 11.67
CA LEU A 47 14.03 -3.58 10.33
C LEU A 47 15.14 -3.34 9.29
N SER A 48 15.96 -2.29 9.44
CA SER A 48 17.13 -2.11 8.56
C SER A 48 18.20 -3.19 8.72
N LYS A 49 18.25 -3.90 9.85
CA LYS A 49 19.24 -4.96 10.11
C LYS A 49 18.75 -6.34 9.76
N VAL A 50 17.48 -6.62 10.03
CA VAL A 50 16.90 -7.97 9.95
C VAL A 50 15.60 -8.03 9.14
N GLY A 51 15.00 -6.90 8.77
CA GLY A 51 13.84 -6.88 7.90
C GLY A 51 14.18 -7.29 6.48
N SER A 52 13.20 -7.84 5.79
CA SER A 52 13.23 -8.20 4.39
C SER A 52 13.00 -6.96 3.49
N MET A 53 12.88 -7.19 2.18
CA MET A 53 12.56 -6.11 1.23
C MET A 53 11.12 -5.60 1.38
N TYR A 54 10.23 -6.32 2.07
CA TYR A 54 8.83 -5.91 2.32
C TYR A 54 8.72 -4.65 3.20
N VAL A 55 9.82 -4.25 3.85
CA VAL A 55 9.88 -3.01 4.65
C VAL A 55 10.01 -1.75 3.80
N VAL A 56 10.62 -1.87 2.61
CA VAL A 56 10.95 -0.72 1.74
C VAL A 56 9.75 0.16 1.43
N PRO A 57 8.57 -0.36 1.05
CA PRO A 57 7.42 0.48 0.70
C PRO A 57 6.94 1.34 1.87
N VAL A 58 6.89 0.79 3.09
CA VAL A 58 6.49 1.53 4.30
C VAL A 58 7.49 2.65 4.60
N LEU A 59 8.80 2.36 4.50
CA LEU A 59 9.85 3.36 4.69
C LEU A 59 9.79 4.47 3.64
N MET A 60 9.58 4.12 2.37
CA MET A 60 9.42 5.10 1.29
C MET A 60 8.20 6.00 1.52
N ALA A 61 7.09 5.43 1.97
CA ALA A 61 5.89 6.18 2.27
C ALA A 61 6.11 7.19 3.42
N ARG A 62 6.85 6.78 4.45
CA ARG A 62 7.20 7.60 5.63
C ARG A 62 8.19 8.71 5.30
N LEU A 63 9.13 8.47 4.37
CA LEU A 63 10.21 9.42 4.05
C LEU A 63 9.69 10.82 3.67
N LYS A 64 8.54 10.90 2.99
CA LYS A 64 7.96 12.15 2.45
C LYS A 64 7.46 13.12 3.53
N ASP A 65 7.01 12.60 4.67
CA ASP A 65 6.43 13.40 5.76
C ASP A 65 7.29 13.42 7.03
N ALA A 66 8.47 12.80 6.99
CA ALA A 66 9.38 12.70 8.12
C ALA A 66 10.09 14.03 8.42
N ASP A 67 10.31 14.32 9.72
CA ASP A 67 11.22 15.39 10.12
C ASP A 67 12.69 15.05 9.78
N ASP A 68 13.59 16.03 9.87
CA ASP A 68 15.00 15.86 9.47
C ASP A 68 15.70 14.67 10.15
N ILE A 69 15.40 14.42 11.42
CA ILE A 69 16.01 13.34 12.21
C ILE A 69 15.46 12.00 11.74
N THR A 70 14.13 11.86 11.71
CA THR A 70 13.42 10.64 11.30
C THR A 70 13.76 10.29 9.85
N HIS A 71 13.80 11.29 8.98
CA HIS A 71 14.22 11.17 7.58
C HIS A 71 15.60 10.53 7.46
N THR A 72 16.57 11.00 8.26
CA THR A 72 17.93 10.43 8.26
C THR A 72 17.93 8.94 8.64
N TYR A 73 17.15 8.54 9.64
CA TYR A 73 17.07 7.13 10.05
C TYR A 73 16.37 6.25 9.01
N ILE A 74 15.31 6.75 8.38
CA ILE A 74 14.62 6.06 7.28
C ILE A 74 15.60 5.88 6.11
N GLN A 75 16.31 6.94 5.70
CA GLN A 75 17.27 6.88 4.60
C GLN A 75 18.40 5.88 4.87
N LEU A 76 19.02 5.93 6.05
CA LEU A 76 20.04 4.95 6.45
C LEU A 76 19.50 3.52 6.46
N SER A 77 18.22 3.35 6.79
CA SER A 77 17.56 2.05 6.77
C SER A 77 17.40 1.52 5.35
N LEU A 78 16.93 2.36 4.44
CA LEU A 78 16.82 2.06 3.02
C LEU A 78 18.18 1.74 2.40
N GLU A 79 19.23 2.52 2.70
CA GLU A 79 20.60 2.29 2.23
C GLU A 79 21.14 0.93 2.69
N ARG A 80 20.87 0.54 3.94
CA ARG A 80 21.25 -0.77 4.48
C ARG A 80 20.52 -1.92 3.77
N ILE A 81 19.21 -1.79 3.56
CA ILE A 81 18.43 -2.79 2.82
C ILE A 81 18.96 -2.89 1.38
N HIS A 82 19.15 -1.75 0.72
CA HIS A 82 19.71 -1.65 -0.62
C HIS A 82 21.08 -2.35 -0.70
N ALA A 83 21.99 -2.13 0.24
CA ALA A 83 23.32 -2.75 0.23
C ALA A 83 23.30 -4.28 0.37
N ARG A 84 22.23 -4.88 0.93
CA ARG A 84 22.09 -6.34 1.05
C ARG A 84 21.65 -7.01 -0.24
N ILE A 85 20.98 -6.29 -1.14
CA ILE A 85 20.49 -6.82 -2.41
C ILE A 85 21.62 -6.79 -3.44
N LYS A 86 22.24 -7.95 -3.73
CA LYS A 86 23.42 -8.03 -4.61
C LYS A 86 23.11 -8.47 -6.04
N ASP A 87 22.08 -9.29 -6.23
CA ASP A 87 21.85 -10.01 -7.50
C ASP A 87 20.75 -9.38 -8.36
N TRP A 88 20.33 -8.16 -8.05
CA TRP A 88 19.36 -7.43 -8.86
C TRP A 88 20.05 -6.63 -9.97
N ASP A 89 19.36 -6.54 -11.11
CA ASP A 89 19.70 -5.57 -12.14
C ASP A 89 19.73 -4.16 -11.53
N ALA A 90 20.79 -3.39 -11.84
CA ALA A 90 21.04 -2.09 -11.22
C ALA A 90 19.87 -1.12 -11.43
N LYS A 91 19.28 -1.10 -12.64
CA LYS A 91 18.14 -0.24 -12.93
C LYS A 91 16.91 -0.68 -12.14
N LYS A 92 16.59 -1.97 -12.11
CA LYS A 92 15.46 -2.49 -11.32
C LYS A 92 15.60 -2.17 -9.83
N LYS A 93 16.83 -2.22 -9.33
CA LYS A 93 17.16 -1.89 -7.95
C LYS A 93 16.98 -0.40 -7.69
N ASP A 94 17.53 0.46 -8.54
CA ASP A 94 17.38 1.91 -8.41
C ASP A 94 15.90 2.32 -8.48
N ASP A 95 15.14 1.77 -9.45
CA ASP A 95 13.70 2.00 -9.60
C ASP A 95 12.95 1.56 -8.32
N PHE A 96 13.24 0.39 -7.76
CA PHE A 96 12.58 -0.10 -6.53
C PHE A 96 12.85 0.79 -5.30
N PHE A 97 14.01 1.47 -5.27
CA PHE A 97 14.36 2.41 -4.20
C PHE A 97 14.05 3.88 -4.56
N ASP A 98 13.31 4.13 -5.64
CA ASP A 98 12.79 5.46 -5.99
C ASP A 98 11.40 5.68 -5.37
N PRO A 99 11.19 6.70 -4.52
CA PRO A 99 9.87 7.03 -3.99
C PRO A 99 8.78 7.23 -5.06
N GLU A 100 9.14 7.72 -6.25
CA GLU A 100 8.19 7.95 -7.35
C GLU A 100 7.72 6.63 -8.00
N TRP A 101 8.52 5.57 -7.92
CA TRP A 101 8.17 4.25 -8.48
C TRP A 101 7.00 3.61 -7.76
N TRP A 102 6.86 3.89 -6.45
CA TRP A 102 5.78 3.36 -5.62
C TRP A 102 4.46 4.10 -5.78
N ARG A 103 4.46 5.29 -6.38
CA ARG A 103 3.24 6.07 -6.58
C ARG A 103 2.34 5.42 -7.63
N PRO A 104 1.08 5.11 -7.30
CA PRO A 104 0.13 4.69 -8.32
C PRO A 104 -0.12 5.84 -9.28
N LYS A 105 -0.27 5.50 -10.56
CA LYS A 105 -0.64 6.45 -11.61
C LYS A 105 -2.05 6.16 -12.05
N TRP A 106 -2.93 7.15 -11.96
CA TRP A 106 -4.30 6.98 -12.40
C TRP A 106 -4.44 7.22 -13.91
N MET A 107 -4.91 6.22 -14.64
CA MET A 107 -5.15 6.21 -16.08
C MET A 107 -6.64 5.96 -16.41
N GLY A 108 -7.45 5.55 -15.44
CA GLY A 108 -8.90 5.39 -15.61
C GLY A 108 -9.62 6.73 -15.78
N THR A 109 -10.92 6.68 -16.08
CA THR A 109 -11.75 7.89 -16.14
C THR A 109 -11.95 8.52 -14.77
N LYS A 110 -12.38 9.78 -14.74
CA LYS A 110 -12.67 10.48 -13.48
C LYS A 110 -13.89 9.88 -12.78
N GLU A 111 -14.87 9.40 -13.53
CA GLU A 111 -16.01 8.62 -13.03
C GLU A 111 -15.53 7.39 -12.24
N ARG A 112 -14.61 6.61 -12.83
CA ARG A 112 -14.04 5.44 -12.16
C ARG A 112 -13.20 5.81 -10.94
N PHE A 113 -12.53 6.96 -10.97
CA PHE A 113 -11.81 7.48 -9.81
C PHE A 113 -12.77 7.76 -8.65
N ILE A 114 -13.90 8.44 -8.91
CA ILE A 114 -14.94 8.67 -7.90
C ILE A 114 -15.47 7.33 -7.36
N SER A 115 -15.67 6.33 -8.22
CA SER A 115 -16.05 4.97 -7.82
C SER A 115 -15.07 4.33 -6.86
N TYR A 116 -13.77 4.41 -7.18
CA TYR A 116 -12.72 3.87 -6.33
C TYR A 116 -12.68 4.55 -4.95
N VAL A 117 -12.72 5.89 -4.92
CA VAL A 117 -12.75 6.64 -3.66
C VAL A 117 -13.98 6.28 -2.83
N ALA A 118 -15.16 6.20 -3.45
CA ALA A 118 -16.39 5.84 -2.74
C ALA A 118 -16.30 4.42 -2.14
N PHE A 119 -15.75 3.47 -2.91
CA PHE A 119 -15.51 2.12 -2.45
C PHE A 119 -14.56 2.12 -1.24
N LEU A 120 -13.42 2.80 -1.35
CA LEU A 120 -12.42 2.85 -0.29
C LEU A 120 -12.97 3.53 0.98
N ALA A 121 -13.71 4.63 0.85
CA ALA A 121 -14.36 5.29 1.99
C ALA A 121 -15.36 4.35 2.68
N SER A 122 -16.13 3.57 1.91
CA SER A 122 -17.09 2.60 2.46
C SER A 122 -16.45 1.38 3.12
N SER A 123 -15.21 1.01 2.73
CA SER A 123 -14.51 -0.11 3.38
C SER A 123 -13.87 0.30 4.72
N GLN A 124 -13.57 1.59 4.91
CA GLN A 124 -13.04 2.12 6.16
C GLN A 124 -14.10 2.31 7.26
N ASP A 125 -15.39 2.30 6.92
CA ASP A 125 -16.47 2.51 7.90
C ASP A 125 -17.56 1.46 7.77
N LYS A 126 -17.70 0.62 8.79
CA LYS A 126 -18.71 -0.46 8.79
C LYS A 126 -20.11 0.07 9.11
N ASP A 127 -20.23 1.26 9.70
CA ASP A 127 -21.48 1.76 10.25
C ASP A 127 -22.05 2.99 9.51
N GLU A 128 -21.25 3.73 8.74
CA GLU A 128 -21.73 4.89 7.95
C GLU A 128 -21.34 4.80 6.48
N LEU A 129 -22.25 4.26 5.67
CA LEU A 129 -22.15 4.34 4.21
C LEU A 129 -22.18 5.82 3.79
N PHE A 130 -21.11 6.29 3.16
CA PHE A 130 -20.99 7.63 2.54
C PHE A 130 -20.89 8.83 3.50
N GLU A 131 -20.03 8.76 4.51
CA GLU A 131 -19.60 9.99 5.17
C GLU A 131 -18.82 10.87 4.14
N GLU A 132 -19.49 11.91 3.63
CA GLU A 132 -18.94 12.75 2.54
C GLU A 132 -17.57 13.33 2.88
N ARG A 133 -17.37 13.68 4.15
CA ARG A 133 -16.12 14.25 4.65
C ARG A 133 -14.96 13.26 4.52
N LYS A 134 -15.16 12.01 4.95
CA LYS A 134 -14.15 10.95 4.87
C LYS A 134 -13.81 10.62 3.41
N MET A 135 -14.82 10.59 2.54
CA MET A 135 -14.63 10.43 1.10
C MET A 135 -13.78 11.56 0.51
N GLU A 136 -14.04 12.82 0.88
CA GLU A 136 -13.24 13.97 0.46
C GLU A 136 -11.81 13.89 1.00
N GLU A 137 -11.61 13.58 2.28
CA GLU A 137 -10.28 13.45 2.89
C GLU A 137 -9.42 12.37 2.20
N ILE A 138 -10.00 11.19 1.94
CA ILE A 138 -9.33 10.12 1.21
C ILE A 138 -9.02 10.54 -0.24
N ALA A 139 -9.98 11.18 -0.92
CA ALA A 139 -9.79 11.60 -2.30
C ALA A 139 -8.65 12.61 -2.45
N GLU A 140 -8.61 13.64 -1.60
CA GLU A 140 -7.57 14.67 -1.67
C GLU A 140 -6.19 14.07 -1.37
N GLY A 141 -6.11 13.10 -0.45
CA GLY A 141 -4.91 12.30 -0.23
C GLY A 141 -4.46 11.54 -1.48
N LEU A 142 -5.39 10.84 -2.15
CA LEU A 142 -5.12 10.11 -3.38
C LEU A 142 -4.73 11.03 -4.54
N ILE A 143 -5.43 12.16 -4.73
CA ILE A 143 -5.13 13.14 -5.78
C ILE A 143 -3.70 13.66 -5.63
N LYS A 144 -3.32 14.05 -4.40
CA LYS A 144 -1.97 14.52 -4.09
C LYS A 144 -0.91 13.43 -4.27
N GLU A 145 -1.22 12.19 -3.90
CA GLU A 145 -0.26 11.09 -4.00
C GLU A 145 -0.09 10.57 -5.42
N MET A 146 -1.15 10.59 -6.23
CA MET A 146 -1.15 10.15 -7.63
C MET A 146 -0.76 11.25 -8.61
N ASP A 147 -0.64 12.50 -8.14
CA ASP A 147 -0.51 13.69 -8.98
C ASP A 147 -1.62 13.75 -10.06
N LEU A 148 -2.87 13.49 -9.65
CA LEU A 148 -3.99 13.37 -10.56
C LEU A 148 -4.48 14.74 -11.04
N ASP A 149 -4.45 14.96 -12.36
CA ASP A 149 -5.00 16.19 -12.96
C ASP A 149 -6.54 16.18 -12.95
N LEU A 150 -7.12 17.07 -12.14
CA LEU A 150 -8.56 17.24 -12.03
C LEU A 150 -9.16 18.21 -13.05
N SER A 151 -8.33 18.93 -13.82
CA SER A 151 -8.75 20.02 -14.71
C SER A 151 -9.94 19.63 -15.58
N PRO A 152 -11.01 20.45 -15.65
CA PRO A 152 -11.09 21.83 -15.16
C PRO A 152 -11.49 21.99 -13.68
N HIS A 153 -11.71 20.90 -12.94
CA HIS A 153 -12.16 20.96 -11.55
C HIS A 153 -11.00 21.28 -10.60
N GLN A 154 -11.29 21.96 -9.49
CA GLN A 154 -10.30 22.38 -8.49
C GLN A 154 -10.23 21.46 -7.26
N SER A 155 -11.24 20.61 -7.06
CA SER A 155 -11.32 19.70 -5.92
C SER A 155 -12.05 18.42 -6.29
N PHE A 156 -11.90 17.38 -5.48
CA PHE A 156 -12.68 16.16 -5.63
C PHE A 156 -14.19 16.43 -5.51
N ARG A 157 -14.58 17.31 -4.59
CA ARG A 157 -15.98 17.68 -4.36
C ARG A 157 -16.62 18.29 -5.62
N GLU A 158 -15.92 19.20 -6.27
CA GLU A 158 -16.38 19.81 -7.53
C GLU A 158 -16.51 18.77 -8.63
N LEU A 159 -15.48 17.91 -8.79
CA LEU A 159 -15.53 16.80 -9.73
C LEU A 159 -16.77 15.92 -9.51
N LYS A 160 -17.06 15.54 -8.26
CA LYS A 160 -18.23 14.72 -7.89
C LYS A 160 -19.54 15.40 -8.31
N LEU A 161 -19.70 16.68 -7.99
CA LEU A 161 -20.91 17.45 -8.33
C LEU A 161 -21.10 17.63 -9.84
N CYS A 162 -20.01 17.75 -10.59
CA CYS A 162 -20.00 17.89 -12.04
C CYS A 162 -20.12 16.56 -12.80
N THR A 163 -20.13 15.43 -12.08
CA THR A 163 -20.21 14.07 -12.66
C THR A 163 -21.50 13.34 -12.24
N PRO A 164 -22.69 13.86 -12.58
CA PRO A 164 -23.97 13.33 -12.09
C PRO A 164 -24.35 11.95 -12.66
N LYS A 165 -23.62 11.46 -13.67
CA LYS A 165 -23.86 10.15 -14.31
C LYS A 165 -23.01 9.03 -13.70
N TRP A 166 -22.16 9.35 -12.71
CA TRP A 166 -21.38 8.36 -12.01
C TRP A 166 -22.29 7.31 -11.33
N ASN A 167 -21.98 6.03 -11.50
CA ASN A 167 -22.76 4.92 -10.98
C ASN A 167 -21.86 3.87 -10.36
N LEU A 168 -21.62 4.01 -9.05
CA LEU A 168 -20.80 3.09 -8.26
C LEU A 168 -21.20 1.62 -8.48
N LYS A 169 -22.50 1.32 -8.53
CA LYS A 169 -22.97 -0.06 -8.69
C LYS A 169 -22.60 -0.64 -10.04
N ALA A 170 -22.71 0.16 -11.12
CA ALA A 170 -22.35 -0.30 -12.45
C ALA A 170 -20.84 -0.49 -12.59
N ASP A 171 -20.06 0.45 -12.07
CA ASP A 171 -18.60 0.39 -12.09
C ASP A 171 -18.09 -0.82 -11.30
N LEU A 172 -18.60 -1.02 -10.07
CA LEU A 172 -18.24 -2.19 -9.27
C LEU A 172 -18.72 -3.50 -9.89
N ALA A 173 -19.93 -3.55 -10.46
CA ALA A 173 -20.41 -4.76 -11.14
C ALA A 173 -19.54 -5.15 -12.33
N ALA A 174 -18.99 -4.17 -13.05
CA ALA A 174 -18.06 -4.41 -14.15
C ALA A 174 -16.71 -4.96 -13.67
N THR A 175 -16.26 -4.61 -12.45
CA THR A 175 -14.98 -5.07 -11.91
C THR A 175 -15.09 -6.31 -11.03
N LEU A 176 -16.26 -6.59 -10.45
CA LEU A 176 -16.44 -7.69 -9.48
C LEU A 176 -16.03 -9.04 -10.04
N LEU A 177 -16.39 -9.36 -11.30
CA LEU A 177 -16.01 -10.64 -11.91
C LEU A 177 -14.49 -10.78 -12.03
N GLU A 178 -13.79 -9.71 -12.38
CA GLU A 178 -12.33 -9.72 -12.52
C GLU A 178 -11.64 -9.81 -11.16
N VAL A 179 -12.12 -9.04 -10.18
CA VAL A 179 -11.62 -9.05 -8.80
C VAL A 179 -11.84 -10.43 -8.16
N GLU A 180 -13.02 -11.02 -8.33
CA GLU A 180 -13.32 -12.38 -7.88
C GLU A 180 -12.41 -13.41 -8.55
N GLN A 181 -12.15 -13.29 -9.86
CA GLN A 181 -11.20 -14.17 -10.54
C GLN A 181 -9.78 -14.01 -9.98
N GLU A 182 -9.29 -12.80 -9.76
CA GLU A 182 -7.95 -12.56 -9.22
C GLU A 182 -7.80 -13.08 -7.78
N LEU A 183 -8.85 -12.97 -6.95
CA LEU A 183 -8.80 -13.39 -5.54
C LEU A 183 -9.12 -14.87 -5.32
N LEU A 184 -10.01 -15.47 -6.12
CA LEU A 184 -10.39 -16.89 -6.01
C LEU A 184 -9.32 -17.84 -6.57
N VAL A 185 -8.38 -17.32 -7.34
CA VAL A 185 -7.24 -18.10 -7.83
C VAL A 185 -6.38 -18.60 -6.67
N GLU A 186 -6.23 -17.85 -5.58
CA GLU A 186 -5.36 -18.25 -4.46
C GLU A 186 -5.81 -19.53 -3.73
N PRO A 187 -7.04 -19.63 -3.19
CA PRO A 187 -7.49 -20.85 -2.52
C PRO A 187 -7.55 -22.06 -3.46
N ALA A 188 -7.84 -21.82 -4.75
CA ALA A 188 -7.94 -22.87 -5.75
C ALA A 188 -6.57 -23.45 -6.12
N LEU A 189 -5.53 -22.62 -6.20
CA LEU A 189 -4.15 -23.06 -6.49
C LEU A 189 -3.53 -23.76 -5.28
N ASP A 190 -3.75 -23.25 -4.07
CA ASP A 190 -3.28 -23.89 -2.83
C ASP A 190 -3.94 -25.25 -2.61
N GLY A 191 -5.24 -25.38 -2.92
CA GLY A 191 -5.97 -26.64 -2.86
C GLY A 191 -5.58 -27.64 -3.96
N ALA A 192 -5.05 -27.16 -5.08
CA ALA A 192 -4.68 -27.99 -6.24
C ALA A 192 -3.18 -28.33 -6.29
N ASN A 193 -2.38 -27.85 -5.33
CA ASN A 193 -0.92 -28.05 -5.28
C ASN A 193 -0.21 -27.58 -6.58
N VAL A 194 -0.76 -26.55 -7.21
CA VAL A 194 -0.25 -26.02 -8.48
C VAL A 194 0.92 -25.10 -8.19
N VAL A 195 2.06 -25.38 -8.83
CA VAL A 195 3.25 -24.52 -8.73
C VAL A 195 2.99 -23.22 -9.50
N ILE A 196 2.84 -22.12 -8.77
CA ILE A 196 2.77 -20.77 -9.34
C ILE A 196 4.15 -20.44 -9.93
N ASN A 197 4.19 -19.93 -11.16
CA ASN A 197 5.44 -19.47 -11.78
C ASN A 197 6.01 -18.26 -11.00
N GLU A 198 7.33 -18.13 -11.04
CA GLU A 198 8.06 -17.08 -10.30
C GLU A 198 7.57 -15.67 -10.68
N ASP A 199 7.27 -15.41 -11.95
CA ASP A 199 6.81 -14.11 -12.43
C ASP A 199 5.49 -13.67 -11.76
N THR A 200 4.52 -14.57 -11.64
CA THR A 200 3.24 -14.27 -10.98
C THR A 200 3.43 -14.09 -9.48
N GLN A 201 4.35 -14.83 -8.84
CA GLN A 201 4.69 -14.59 -7.43
C GLN A 201 5.30 -13.21 -7.23
N VAL A 202 6.20 -12.78 -8.12
CA VAL A 202 6.82 -11.44 -8.05
C VAL A 202 5.76 -10.35 -8.22
N GLU A 203 4.89 -10.46 -9.22
CA GLU A 203 3.83 -9.47 -9.46
C GLU A 203 2.88 -9.36 -8.25
N ARG A 204 2.50 -10.50 -7.67
CA ARG A 204 1.68 -10.56 -6.45
C ARG A 204 2.38 -9.90 -5.26
N ASN A 205 3.65 -10.21 -5.02
CA ASN A 205 4.44 -9.59 -3.95
C ASN A 205 4.55 -8.07 -4.12
N LEU A 206 4.71 -7.60 -5.36
CA LEU A 206 4.71 -6.17 -5.65
C LEU A 206 3.35 -5.51 -5.38
N THR A 207 2.24 -6.18 -5.63
CA THR A 207 0.90 -5.69 -5.28
C THR A 207 0.73 -5.55 -3.77
N TYR A 208 1.16 -6.55 -2.98
CA TYR A 208 1.16 -6.43 -1.51
C TYR A 208 2.04 -5.27 -1.03
N MET A 209 3.24 -5.12 -1.58
CA MET A 209 4.13 -4.03 -1.23
C MET A 209 3.56 -2.65 -1.59
N LYS A 210 2.85 -2.52 -2.73
CA LYS A 210 2.12 -1.31 -3.09
C LYS A 210 0.96 -1.02 -2.13
N ASN A 211 0.31 -2.06 -1.60
CA ASN A 211 -0.67 -1.91 -0.52
C ASN A 211 -0.06 -1.30 0.73
N ASP A 212 1.07 -1.84 1.17
CA ASP A 212 1.80 -1.30 2.32
C ASP A 212 2.19 0.17 2.13
N TYR A 213 2.66 0.53 0.94
CA TYR A 213 2.96 1.92 0.60
C TYR A 213 1.72 2.82 0.77
N LEU A 214 0.61 2.47 0.11
CA LEU A 214 -0.59 3.31 0.13
C LEU A 214 -1.26 3.39 1.49
N LEU A 215 -1.36 2.27 2.20
CA LEU A 215 -1.83 2.21 3.57
C LEU A 215 -1.10 3.22 4.46
N THR A 216 0.23 3.25 4.34
CA THR A 216 1.08 4.14 5.10
C THR A 216 0.92 5.60 4.67
N ARG A 217 0.92 5.88 3.35
CA ARG A 217 0.78 7.24 2.80
C ARG A 217 -0.55 7.90 3.17
N LEU A 218 -1.63 7.12 3.12
CA LEU A 218 -3.01 7.60 3.27
C LEU A 218 -3.55 7.41 4.68
N LYS A 219 -2.77 6.80 5.59
CA LYS A 219 -3.17 6.47 6.96
C LYS A 219 -4.51 5.72 7.02
N LEU A 220 -4.65 4.71 6.16
CA LEU A 220 -5.84 3.87 6.13
C LEU A 220 -5.69 2.80 7.23
N TYR A 221 -6.60 2.81 8.21
CA TYR A 221 -6.52 1.96 9.40
C TYR A 221 -7.35 0.67 9.31
N SER A 222 -7.97 0.37 8.16
CA SER A 222 -8.70 -0.88 7.98
C SER A 222 -7.77 -2.10 7.85
N ASN A 223 -8.32 -3.31 7.89
CA ASN A 223 -7.54 -4.54 7.79
C ASN A 223 -6.75 -4.57 6.46
N PHE A 224 -5.51 -5.07 6.48
CA PHE A 224 -4.65 -5.25 5.32
C PHE A 224 -5.37 -5.96 4.16
N GLU A 225 -6.15 -7.01 4.46
CA GLU A 225 -6.93 -7.77 3.47
C GLU A 225 -8.02 -6.93 2.79
N GLU A 226 -8.73 -6.10 3.56
CA GLU A 226 -9.78 -5.21 3.03
C GLU A 226 -9.16 -4.14 2.09
N ASN A 227 -7.94 -3.67 2.38
CA ASN A 227 -7.22 -2.73 1.51
C ASN A 227 -6.62 -3.39 0.28
N LEU A 228 -6.14 -4.63 0.42
CA LEU A 228 -5.69 -5.40 -0.73
C LEU A 228 -6.83 -5.58 -1.72
N TYR A 229 -8.02 -5.94 -1.23
CA TYR A 229 -9.22 -6.02 -2.04
C TYR A 229 -9.53 -4.68 -2.74
N ALA A 230 -9.42 -3.56 -2.01
CA ALA A 230 -9.59 -2.23 -2.58
C ALA A 230 -8.56 -1.91 -3.68
N LEU A 231 -7.31 -2.34 -3.53
CA LEU A 231 -6.27 -2.18 -4.54
C LEU A 231 -6.50 -3.03 -5.78
N THR A 232 -7.00 -4.25 -5.61
CA THR A 232 -7.42 -5.07 -6.76
C THR A 232 -8.52 -4.35 -7.54
N ILE A 233 -9.53 -3.80 -6.84
CA ILE A 233 -10.55 -2.94 -7.46
C ILE A 233 -9.92 -1.73 -8.15
N MET A 234 -8.97 -1.05 -7.50
CA MET A 234 -8.24 0.06 -8.08
C MET A 234 -7.61 -0.34 -9.41
N ASN A 235 -6.88 -1.46 -9.45
CA ASN A 235 -6.20 -1.92 -10.66
C ASN A 235 -7.16 -2.21 -11.82
N CYS A 236 -8.35 -2.76 -11.54
CA CYS A 236 -9.40 -2.94 -12.55
C CYS A 236 -9.97 -1.60 -13.03
N LEU A 237 -10.36 -0.71 -12.11
CA LEU A 237 -10.94 0.59 -12.43
C LEU A 237 -9.96 1.54 -13.13
N ASN A 238 -8.67 1.34 -12.89
CA ASN A 238 -7.60 2.19 -13.38
C ASN A 238 -7.13 1.84 -14.81
N ARG A 239 -7.79 0.89 -15.48
CA ARG A 239 -7.48 0.59 -16.89
C ARG A 239 -7.99 1.72 -17.80
N PRO A 240 -7.20 2.12 -18.82
CA PRO A 240 -7.67 3.09 -19.80
C PRO A 240 -8.89 2.53 -20.54
N ASP A 241 -9.81 3.40 -20.96
CA ASP A 241 -10.90 2.99 -21.83
C ASP A 241 -10.34 2.55 -23.19
N ASN A 242 -10.72 1.34 -23.62
CA ASN A 242 -10.39 0.80 -24.95
C ASN A 242 -11.15 1.52 -26.06
#